data_AF-A0A6B3HB80-F1
#
_entry.id   AF-A0A6B3HB80-F1
#
_cell.length_a   1.000
_cell.length_b   1.000
_cell.length_c   1.000
_cell.angle_alpha   90.00
_cell.angle_beta   90.00
_cell.angle_gamma   90.00
#
_symmetry.space_group_name_H-M   'P 1'
#
loop_
_entity.id
_entity.type
_entity.pdbx_description
1 polymer ?
#
loop_
_entity_poly.entity_id
_entity_poly.type
_entity_poly.pdbx_seq_one_letter_code
_entity_poly.pdbx_strand_id
1 'polypeptide(L)'
;RNSSLTLAAVSCQAYHDGYFTALRHLAAEDVDVVLHLGDYLYEYALTATGGARAYTDRRLPAHYNRETLTLEDYRLRYGLYKSDPDLRAAHAAHPFVVTWDDHEAENNYAGDIPENDVTPEEFLLRRAAAYRAYWENQPLRTPQRPTGPDMR
;
A
#
# COMPACT_ATOMS: atom_id res chain seq x y z
N ARG A 1 9.82 -23.70 -29.07
CA ARG A 1 8.58 -23.80 -28.27
C ARG A 1 8.27 -22.40 -27.78
N ASN A 2 7.14 -21.80 -28.15
CA ASN A 2 6.70 -20.56 -27.53
C ASN A 2 6.16 -20.91 -26.15
N SER A 3 6.82 -20.45 -25.09
CA SER A 3 6.29 -20.52 -23.73
C SER A 3 5.17 -19.48 -23.58
N SER A 4 4.09 -19.84 -22.89
CA SER A 4 3.07 -18.89 -22.42
C SER A 4 3.57 -18.16 -21.18
N LEU A 5 3.02 -16.96 -20.92
CA LEU A 5 3.23 -16.18 -19.70
C LEU A 5 1.83 -15.86 -19.14
N THR A 6 1.59 -16.21 -17.88
CA THR A 6 0.34 -15.96 -17.16
C THR A 6 0.56 -14.86 -16.13
N LEU A 7 -0.29 -13.83 -16.16
CA LEU A 7 -0.20 -12.66 -15.28
C LEU A 7 -1.46 -12.53 -14.43
N ALA A 8 -1.30 -12.07 -13.20
CA ALA A 8 -2.39 -11.51 -12.40
C ALA A 8 -2.20 -10.01 -12.22
N ALA A 9 -3.30 -9.27 -12.09
CA ALA A 9 -3.27 -7.85 -11.77
C ALA A 9 -4.21 -7.57 -10.59
N VAL A 10 -3.73 -6.75 -9.65
CA VAL A 10 -4.48 -6.33 -8.46
C VAL A 10 -4.22 -4.84 -8.18
N SER A 11 -5.16 -4.18 -7.53
CA SER A 11 -5.06 -2.81 -7.03
C SER A 11 -6.09 -2.60 -5.92
N CYS A 12 -6.09 -1.44 -5.29
CA CYS A 12 -7.18 -0.96 -4.43
C CYS A 12 -7.54 -1.94 -3.30
N GLN A 13 -6.59 -2.20 -2.41
CA GLN A 13 -6.77 -3.16 -1.31
C GLN A 13 -7.03 -2.45 0.03
N ALA A 14 -8.02 -1.56 0.11
CA ALA A 14 -8.35 -0.83 1.32
C ALA A 14 -8.57 -1.77 2.52
N TYR A 15 -7.71 -1.67 3.54
CA TYR A 15 -7.73 -2.57 4.69
C TYR A 15 -9.05 -2.50 5.45
N HIS A 16 -9.63 -1.31 5.55
CA HIS A 16 -10.88 -1.09 6.28
C HIS A 16 -12.13 -1.53 5.50
N ASP A 17 -12.04 -1.82 4.20
CA ASP A 17 -13.21 -2.20 3.39
C ASP A 17 -13.48 -3.71 3.40
N GLY A 18 -12.52 -4.51 3.83
CA GLY A 18 -12.74 -5.94 3.99
C GLY A 18 -11.49 -6.77 4.18
N TYR A 19 -11.70 -8.08 4.31
CA TYR A 19 -10.63 -9.07 4.34
C TYR A 19 -10.07 -9.31 2.94
N PHE A 20 -8.77 -9.59 2.84
CA PHE A 20 -8.08 -9.81 1.57
C PHE A 20 -8.30 -11.20 0.98
N THR A 21 -9.55 -11.66 0.99
CA THR A 21 -9.98 -12.96 0.46
C THR A 21 -9.56 -13.15 -1.00
N ALA A 22 -9.57 -12.10 -1.81
CA ALA A 22 -9.09 -12.14 -3.19
C ALA A 22 -7.60 -12.52 -3.28
N LEU A 23 -6.76 -12.02 -2.37
CA LEU A 23 -5.34 -12.36 -2.31
C LEU A 23 -5.11 -13.80 -1.83
N ARG A 24 -6.01 -14.34 -0.98
CA ARG A 24 -6.00 -15.76 -0.63
C ARG A 24 -6.18 -16.65 -1.85
N HIS A 25 -7.08 -16.27 -2.75
CA HIS A 25 -7.30 -16.98 -4.01
C HIS A 25 -6.10 -16.83 -4.94
N LEU A 26 -5.59 -15.61 -5.10
CA LEU A 26 -4.39 -15.35 -5.90
C LEU A 26 -3.18 -16.19 -5.45
N ALA A 27 -2.99 -16.37 -4.15
CA ALA A 27 -1.91 -17.19 -3.61
C ALA A 27 -1.99 -18.67 -4.03
N ALA A 28 -3.15 -19.15 -4.48
CA ALA A 28 -3.37 -20.52 -4.95
C ALA A 28 -3.40 -20.64 -6.49
N GLU A 29 -3.35 -19.53 -7.23
CA GLU A 29 -3.29 -19.52 -8.69
C GLU A 29 -1.88 -19.84 -9.21
N ASP A 30 -1.79 -20.43 -10.40
CA ASP A 30 -0.53 -20.70 -11.11
C ASP A 30 -0.22 -19.54 -12.08
N VAL A 31 0.33 -18.46 -11.53
CA VAL A 31 0.69 -17.23 -12.27
C VAL A 31 2.19 -17.02 -12.22
N ASP A 32 2.78 -16.51 -13.30
CA ASP A 32 4.22 -16.27 -13.36
C ASP A 32 4.61 -14.98 -12.62
N VAL A 33 3.76 -13.95 -12.68
CA VAL A 33 3.99 -12.62 -12.08
C VAL A 33 2.67 -11.97 -11.69
N VAL A 34 2.68 -11.25 -10.56
CA VAL A 34 1.59 -10.36 -10.14
C VAL A 34 1.98 -8.92 -10.40
N LEU A 35 1.08 -8.16 -11.03
CA LEU A 35 1.16 -6.71 -11.16
C LEU A 35 0.30 -6.05 -10.07
N HIS A 36 0.90 -5.23 -9.21
CA HIS A 36 0.13 -4.34 -8.33
C HIS A 36 0.11 -2.93 -8.93
N LEU A 37 -1.09 -2.42 -9.22
CA LEU A 37 -1.30 -1.22 -10.02
C LEU A 37 -1.68 0.00 -9.18
N GLY A 38 -1.14 0.12 -7.97
CA GLY A 38 -1.46 1.20 -7.03
C GLY A 38 -2.52 0.89 -6.00
N ASP A 39 -2.69 1.81 -5.05
CA ASP A 39 -3.55 1.69 -3.87
C ASP A 39 -3.24 0.43 -3.03
N TYR A 40 -1.96 0.12 -2.90
CA TYR A 40 -1.47 -0.94 -2.01
C TYR A 40 -1.81 -0.63 -0.56
N LEU A 41 -1.81 0.65 -0.20
CA LEU A 41 -2.35 1.15 1.06
C LEU A 41 -3.25 2.34 0.82
N TYR A 42 -4.04 2.69 1.85
CA TYR A 42 -4.78 3.93 1.95
C TYR A 42 -4.27 4.70 3.17
N GLU A 43 -4.25 6.02 3.08
CA GLU A 43 -3.77 7.00 4.06
C GLU A 43 -4.77 7.28 5.19
N TYR A 44 -6.06 7.05 4.94
CA TYR A 44 -7.16 7.50 5.80
C TYR A 44 -7.11 6.96 7.24
N ALA A 45 -7.77 7.67 8.16
CA ALA A 45 -7.94 7.20 9.53
C ALA A 45 -8.71 5.86 9.56
N LEU A 46 -8.26 4.94 10.42
CA LEU A 46 -8.90 3.64 10.63
C LEU A 46 -9.60 3.61 11.98
N THR A 47 -10.83 3.11 12.00
CA THR A 47 -11.54 2.89 13.27
C THR A 47 -10.88 1.78 14.07
N ALA A 48 -11.07 1.80 15.40
CA ALA A 48 -10.51 0.79 16.29
C ALA A 48 -10.99 -0.65 15.98
N THR A 49 -12.08 -0.81 15.24
CA THR A 49 -12.64 -2.11 14.82
C THR A 49 -12.24 -2.51 13.40
N GLY A 50 -11.32 -1.77 12.75
CA GLY A 50 -10.84 -2.07 11.40
C GLY A 50 -11.87 -1.80 10.30
N GLY A 51 -12.76 -0.84 10.48
CA GLY A 51 -13.82 -0.53 9.51
C GLY A 51 -14.80 -1.68 9.32
N ALA A 52 -15.06 -2.04 8.07
CA ALA A 52 -15.93 -3.14 7.65
C ALA A 52 -15.40 -4.54 8.04
N ARG A 53 -14.13 -4.67 8.45
CA ARG A 53 -13.64 -5.92 9.06
C ARG A 53 -14.31 -6.24 10.40
N ALA A 54 -14.88 -5.21 11.05
CA ALA A 54 -15.74 -5.31 12.23
C ALA A 54 -15.16 -6.22 13.33
N TYR A 55 -13.90 -6.00 13.70
CA TYR A 55 -13.20 -6.82 14.69
C TYR A 55 -13.95 -6.91 16.01
N THR A 56 -14.16 -8.15 16.47
CA THR A 56 -14.75 -8.49 17.77
C THR A 56 -13.72 -9.09 18.74
N ASP A 57 -12.60 -9.57 18.21
CA ASP A 57 -11.54 -10.28 18.94
C ASP A 57 -10.29 -9.41 19.22
N ARG A 58 -10.18 -8.26 18.55
CA ARG A 58 -9.03 -7.35 18.63
C ARG A 58 -9.45 -5.90 18.42
N ARG A 59 -8.54 -4.97 18.72
CA ARG A 59 -8.69 -3.55 18.40
C ARG A 59 -7.42 -3.02 17.77
N LEU A 60 -7.57 -2.15 16.76
CA LEU A 60 -6.44 -1.40 16.22
C LEU A 60 -5.97 -0.36 17.25
N PRO A 61 -4.66 -0.21 17.47
CA PRO A 61 -4.10 0.88 18.27
C PRO A 61 -4.59 2.26 17.83
N ALA A 62 -4.72 3.18 18.80
CA ALA A 62 -5.25 4.52 18.56
C ALA A 62 -4.45 5.36 17.55
N HIS A 63 -3.16 5.07 17.34
CA HIS A 63 -2.35 5.77 16.35
C HIS A 63 -2.78 5.52 14.90
N TYR A 64 -3.60 4.50 14.63
CA TYR A 64 -4.21 4.29 13.31
C TYR A 64 -5.46 5.15 13.10
N ASN A 65 -6.04 5.73 14.16
CA ASN A 65 -7.24 6.57 14.09
C ASN A 65 -6.90 8.03 13.75
N ARG A 66 -6.05 8.19 12.73
CA ARG A 66 -5.69 9.46 12.10
C ARG A 66 -5.14 9.16 10.71
N GLU A 67 -5.12 10.18 9.88
CA GLU A 67 -4.51 10.12 8.56
C GLU A 67 -2.98 9.94 8.66
N THR A 68 -2.37 9.25 7.69
CA THR A 68 -0.92 9.04 7.64
C THR A 68 -0.20 10.26 7.09
N LEU A 69 0.69 10.86 7.89
CA LEU A 69 1.43 12.06 7.47
C LEU A 69 2.95 11.87 7.58
N THR A 70 3.41 11.25 8.66
CA THR A 70 4.85 11.10 8.93
C THR A 70 5.40 9.77 8.41
N LEU A 71 6.72 9.67 8.28
CA LEU A 71 7.38 8.42 7.90
C LEU A 71 7.06 7.28 8.87
N GLU A 72 6.90 7.58 10.17
CA GLU A 72 6.47 6.60 11.16
C GLU A 72 5.05 6.12 10.87
N ASP A 73 4.11 7.03 10.58
CA ASP A 73 2.73 6.66 10.26
C ASP A 73 2.67 5.74 9.03
N TYR A 74 3.40 6.08 7.95
CA TYR A 74 3.44 5.23 6.75
C TYR A 74 4.08 3.86 7.00
N ARG A 75 5.17 3.79 7.78
CA ARG A 75 5.78 2.50 8.16
C ARG A 75 4.82 1.63 8.96
N LEU A 76 4.10 2.23 9.92
CA LEU A 76 3.07 1.54 10.70
C LEU A 76 1.90 1.10 9.82
N ARG A 77 1.51 1.92 8.82
CA ARG A 77 0.47 1.59 7.84
C ARG A 77 0.86 0.40 6.97
N TYR A 78 2.08 0.39 6.43
CA TYR A 78 2.60 -0.77 5.71
C TYR A 78 2.67 -2.01 6.60
N GLY A 79 3.13 -1.85 7.85
CA GLY A 79 3.15 -2.93 8.83
C GLY A 79 1.76 -3.51 9.08
N LEU A 80 0.73 -2.66 9.17
CA LEU A 80 -0.66 -3.09 9.30
C LEU A 80 -1.13 -3.90 8.09
N TYR A 81 -0.95 -3.37 6.88
CA TYR A 81 -1.38 -4.06 5.66
C TYR A 81 -0.66 -5.40 5.50
N LYS A 82 0.68 -5.41 5.65
CA LYS A 82 1.51 -6.62 5.57
C LYS A 82 1.34 -7.59 6.74
N SER A 83 0.59 -7.23 7.78
CA SER A 83 0.22 -8.18 8.84
C SER A 83 -0.88 -9.15 8.39
N ASP A 84 -1.62 -8.81 7.33
CA ASP A 84 -2.70 -9.65 6.80
C ASP A 84 -2.14 -10.98 6.26
N PRO A 85 -2.67 -12.13 6.71
CA PRO A 85 -2.14 -13.44 6.32
C PRO A 85 -2.30 -13.74 4.84
N ASP A 86 -3.35 -13.24 4.18
CA ASP A 86 -3.63 -13.53 2.78
C ASP A 86 -2.70 -12.71 1.87
N LEU A 87 -2.42 -11.46 2.23
CA LEU A 87 -1.41 -10.66 1.53
C LEU A 87 -0.01 -11.26 1.68
N ARG A 88 0.34 -11.74 2.88
CA ARG A 88 1.63 -12.43 3.11
C ARG A 88 1.74 -13.71 2.28
N ALA A 89 0.67 -14.49 2.19
CA ALA A 89 0.63 -15.70 1.39
C ALA A 89 0.84 -15.39 -0.11
N ALA A 90 0.16 -14.36 -0.64
CA ALA A 90 0.32 -13.95 -2.03
C ALA A 90 1.75 -13.49 -2.36
N HIS A 91 2.37 -12.64 -1.51
CA HIS A 91 3.76 -12.21 -1.69
C HIS A 91 4.78 -13.36 -1.56
N ALA A 92 4.47 -14.39 -0.77
CA ALA A 92 5.34 -15.56 -0.63
C ALA A 92 5.22 -16.52 -1.81
N ALA A 93 4.04 -16.60 -2.45
CA ALA A 93 3.78 -17.48 -3.58
C ALA A 93 4.37 -16.94 -4.89
N HIS A 94 4.29 -15.62 -5.11
CA HIS A 94 4.52 -15.02 -6.43
C HIS A 94 5.46 -13.80 -6.39
N PRO A 95 6.24 -13.55 -7.45
CA PRO A 95 6.94 -12.28 -7.61
C PRO A 95 5.95 -11.16 -7.93
N PHE A 96 6.09 -10.03 -7.23
CA PHE A 96 5.29 -8.83 -7.46
C PHE A 96 6.10 -7.78 -8.21
N VAL A 97 5.55 -7.26 -9.30
CA VAL A 97 5.97 -6.03 -9.97
C VAL A 97 4.96 -4.94 -9.60
N VAL A 98 5.44 -3.87 -8.98
CA VAL A 98 4.56 -2.90 -8.32
C VAL A 98 4.77 -1.48 -8.86
N THR A 99 3.68 -0.76 -8.98
CA THR A 99 3.64 0.71 -9.08
C THR A 99 2.66 1.24 -8.04
N TRP A 100 2.88 2.47 -7.59
CA TRP A 100 1.92 3.19 -6.76
C TRP A 100 0.87 3.90 -7.62
N ASP A 101 -0.19 4.36 -6.97
CA ASP A 101 -1.11 5.39 -7.44
C ASP A 101 -1.16 6.54 -6.38
N ASP A 102 -2.29 7.19 -6.18
CA ASP A 102 -2.45 8.35 -5.33
C ASP A 102 -2.42 8.01 -3.83
N HIS A 103 -3.16 6.98 -3.41
CA HIS A 103 -3.35 6.64 -2.00
C HIS A 103 -2.10 6.14 -1.27
N GLU A 104 -1.02 5.79 -1.98
CA GLU A 104 0.28 5.60 -1.36
C GLU A 104 0.81 6.87 -0.66
N ALA A 105 0.33 8.04 -1.04
CA ALA A 105 0.57 9.32 -0.37
C ALA A 105 -0.74 9.97 0.12
N GLU A 106 -1.60 10.41 -0.79
CA GLU A 106 -2.85 11.13 -0.50
C GLU A 106 -3.77 11.02 -1.72
N ASN A 107 -5.05 10.76 -1.51
CA ASN A 107 -6.07 10.72 -2.54
C ASN A 107 -5.91 11.87 -3.55
N ASN A 108 -6.06 11.58 -4.84
CA ASN A 108 -6.05 12.50 -5.96
C ASN A 108 -4.83 13.44 -6.10
N TYR A 109 -3.69 13.22 -5.43
CA TYR A 109 -2.54 14.10 -5.60
C TYR A 109 -2.05 14.13 -7.06
N ALA A 110 -1.60 15.30 -7.54
CA ALA A 110 -1.10 15.48 -8.90
C ALA A 110 0.19 16.28 -8.92
N GLY A 111 1.32 15.62 -9.18
CA GLY A 111 2.62 16.28 -9.07
C GLY A 111 2.84 16.72 -7.62
N ASP A 112 3.12 18.01 -7.42
CA ASP A 112 3.28 18.64 -6.11
C ASP A 112 1.97 19.20 -5.52
N ILE A 113 0.82 18.94 -6.16
CA ILE A 113 -0.49 19.46 -5.77
C ILE A 113 -1.24 18.40 -4.94
N PRO A 114 -1.56 18.66 -3.65
CA PRO A 114 -2.44 17.81 -2.84
C PRO A 114 -3.91 17.94 -3.25
N GLU A 115 -4.80 17.10 -2.73
CA GLU A 115 -6.24 17.23 -2.99
C GLU A 115 -6.90 18.42 -2.28
N ASN A 116 -6.28 18.90 -1.21
CA ASN A 116 -6.85 19.84 -0.24
C ASN A 116 -6.06 21.17 -0.23
N ASP A 117 -6.41 22.07 0.68
CA ASP A 117 -5.80 23.41 0.78
C ASP A 117 -4.42 23.43 1.47
N VAL A 118 -3.79 22.27 1.71
CA VAL A 118 -2.42 22.18 2.23
C VAL A 118 -1.44 22.74 1.19
N THR A 119 -0.38 23.41 1.64
CA THR A 119 0.59 23.98 0.70
C THR A 119 1.40 22.87 0.01
N PRO A 120 1.83 23.07 -1.25
CA PRO A 120 2.72 22.13 -1.93
C PRO A 120 3.97 21.78 -1.11
N GLU A 121 4.56 22.75 -0.39
CA GLU A 121 5.74 22.51 0.45
C GLU A 121 5.45 21.54 1.60
N GLU A 122 4.29 21.67 2.25
CA GLU A 122 3.86 20.76 3.31
C GLU A 122 3.51 19.37 2.75
N PHE A 123 2.82 19.30 1.61
CA PHE A 123 2.51 18.04 0.95
C PHE A 123 3.77 17.28 0.50
N LEU A 124 4.78 17.98 -0.02
CA LEU A 124 6.03 17.33 -0.44
C LEU A 124 6.79 16.68 0.73
N LEU A 125 6.63 17.16 1.97
CA LEU A 125 7.17 16.48 3.15
C LEU A 125 6.45 15.14 3.39
N ARG A 126 5.12 15.13 3.24
CA ARG A 126 4.30 13.91 3.31
C ARG A 126 4.64 12.93 2.19
N ARG A 127 4.76 13.40 0.93
CA ARG A 127 5.15 12.56 -0.23
C ARG A 127 6.54 11.93 -0.05
N ALA A 128 7.49 12.68 0.51
CA ALA A 128 8.81 12.15 0.84
C ALA A 128 8.76 11.02 1.88
N ALA A 129 7.90 11.16 2.90
CA ALA A 129 7.66 10.10 3.89
C ALA A 129 6.99 8.87 3.25
N ALA A 130 5.94 9.09 2.45
CA ALA A 130 5.20 8.07 1.71
C ALA A 130 6.11 7.23 0.81
N TYR A 131 6.85 7.87 -0.10
CA TYR A 131 7.74 7.20 -1.04
C TYR A 131 8.86 6.45 -0.35
N ARG A 132 9.40 7.02 0.73
CA ARG A 132 10.41 6.32 1.53
C ARG A 132 9.84 5.03 2.14
N ALA A 133 8.64 5.08 2.71
CA ALA A 133 7.99 3.90 3.26
C ALA A 133 7.60 2.88 2.19
N TYR A 134 7.14 3.33 1.01
CA TYR A 134 6.87 2.47 -0.16
C TYR A 134 8.12 1.69 -0.55
N TRP A 135 9.25 2.37 -0.76
CA TRP A 135 10.51 1.70 -1.09
C TRP A 135 10.99 0.71 -0.02
N GLU A 136 10.81 1.03 1.27
CA GLU A 136 11.20 0.15 2.38
C GLU A 136 10.35 -1.12 2.47
N ASN A 137 9.14 -1.12 1.91
CA ASN A 137 8.16 -2.20 2.07
C ASN A 137 7.82 -2.92 0.77
N GLN A 138 8.28 -2.45 -0.38
CA GLN A 138 8.04 -3.09 -1.67
C GLN A 138 9.29 -3.82 -2.19
N PRO A 139 9.14 -4.86 -3.03
CA PRO A 139 10.26 -5.64 -3.57
C PRO A 139 11.02 -4.89 -4.68
N LEU A 140 11.45 -3.66 -4.41
CA LEU A 140 12.13 -2.78 -5.35
C LEU A 140 13.64 -2.88 -5.24
N ARG A 141 14.33 -2.50 -6.31
CA ARG A 141 15.80 -2.52 -6.34
C ARG A 141 16.36 -1.24 -5.72
N THR A 142 17.61 -1.31 -5.25
CA THR A 142 18.33 -0.15 -4.65
C THR A 142 18.31 1.12 -5.51
N PRO A 143 18.43 1.07 -6.86
CA PRO A 143 18.39 2.29 -7.69
C PRO A 143 17.04 3.04 -7.65
N GLN A 144 15.96 2.39 -7.24
CA GLN A 144 14.62 2.98 -7.12
C GLN A 144 14.41 3.66 -5.75
N ARG A 145 15.48 3.81 -4.95
CA ARG A 145 15.39 4.50 -3.67
C ARG A 145 15.04 5.98 -3.90
N PRO A 146 14.02 6.52 -3.21
CA PRO A 146 13.62 7.91 -3.38
C PRO A 146 14.67 8.90 -2.86
N THR A 147 14.70 10.07 -3.48
CA THR A 147 15.43 11.26 -3.01
C THR A 147 14.42 12.33 -2.62
N GLY A 148 14.17 12.47 -1.31
CA GLY A 148 13.10 13.36 -0.84
C GLY A 148 11.75 12.94 -1.42
N PRO A 149 10.96 13.86 -1.99
CA PRO A 149 9.65 13.56 -2.58
C PRO A 149 9.74 12.97 -3.99
N ASP A 150 10.93 12.72 -4.53
CA ASP A 150 11.12 12.24 -5.89
C ASP A 150 11.50 10.76 -5.90
N MET A 151 10.72 9.95 -6.62
CA MET A 151 10.96 8.53 -6.84
C MET A 151 10.73 8.18 -8.31
N ARG A 152 11.50 7.22 -8.83
CA ARG A 152 11.49 6.80 -10.25
C ARG A 152 11.60 5.29 -10.35
#